data_AF-A0JW67-F1
#
_entry.id   AF-A0JW67-F1
#
_cell.length_a   1.000
_cell.length_b   1.000
_cell.length_c   1.000
_cell.angle_alpha   90.00
_cell.angle_beta   90.00
_cell.angle_gamma   90.00
#
_symmetry.space_group_name_H-M   'P 1'
#
loop_
_entity.id
_entity.type
_entity.pdbx_description
1 polymer ?
#
loop_
_entity_poly.entity_id
_entity_poly.type
_entity_poly.pdbx_seq_one_letter_code
_entity_poly.pdbx_strand_id
1 'polypeptide(L)'
;MITGNSTTTHHVTADQPQLVAERLDAAEKSAQERARREGRHGILVTRYGPTSFAVTLSTDVPYGITLERDLSPRTDPVSAKTMCGQTDPGHSLPRYGVR
;
A
#
# COMPACT_ATOMS: atom_id res chain seq x y z
N MET A 1 32.04 -13.44 -17.73
CA MET A 1 30.86 -13.86 -16.94
C MET A 1 30.22 -12.60 -16.40
N ILE A 2 29.03 -12.23 -16.87
CA ILE A 2 28.33 -11.02 -16.41
C ILE A 2 27.27 -11.51 -15.42
N THR A 3 27.57 -11.49 -14.13
CA THR A 3 26.57 -11.72 -13.10
C THR A 3 25.79 -10.43 -12.96
N GLY A 4 24.79 -10.23 -13.83
CA GLY A 4 23.82 -9.16 -13.68
C GLY A 4 23.16 -9.27 -12.31
N ASN A 5 23.26 -8.20 -11.53
CA ASN A 5 22.48 -7.94 -10.33
C ASN A 5 21.00 -7.73 -10.71
N SER A 6 20.34 -8.78 -11.19
CA SER A 6 18.94 -8.73 -11.60
C SER A 6 18.04 -8.73 -10.36
N THR A 7 17.79 -7.55 -9.80
CA THR A 7 16.67 -7.29 -8.89
C THR A 7 15.39 -7.63 -9.64
N THR A 8 14.94 -8.88 -9.51
CA THR A 8 13.76 -9.36 -10.23
C THR A 8 12.54 -8.85 -9.48
N THR A 9 11.81 -7.95 -10.13
CA THR A 9 10.58 -7.36 -9.60
C THR A 9 9.40 -7.98 -10.35
N HIS A 10 8.54 -8.68 -9.62
CA HIS A 10 7.30 -9.26 -10.12
C HIS A 10 6.12 -8.41 -9.68
N HIS A 11 5.49 -7.72 -10.63
CA HIS A 11 4.26 -6.97 -10.36
C HIS A 11 3.05 -7.91 -10.48
N VAL A 12 2.23 -7.98 -9.44
CA VAL A 12 0.99 -8.74 -9.35
C VAL A 12 -0.19 -7.79 -9.28
N THR A 13 -0.99 -7.77 -10.33
CA THR A 13 -2.26 -7.03 -10.39
C THR A 13 -3.39 -7.97 -10.79
N ALA A 14 -4.52 -7.91 -10.10
CA ALA A 14 -5.72 -8.68 -10.46
C ALA A 14 -6.99 -8.02 -9.91
N ASP A 15 -8.08 -8.12 -10.68
CA ASP A 15 -9.39 -7.58 -10.31
C ASP A 15 -10.13 -8.40 -9.25
N GLN A 16 -9.69 -9.65 -9.03
CA GLN A 16 -10.29 -10.57 -8.06
C GLN A 16 -9.31 -10.82 -6.91
N PRO A 17 -9.73 -10.62 -5.64
CA PRO A 17 -8.84 -10.77 -4.50
C PRO A 17 -8.27 -12.18 -4.36
N GLN A 18 -9.04 -13.19 -4.77
CA GLN A 18 -8.59 -14.59 -4.74
C GLN A 18 -7.48 -14.86 -5.78
N LEU A 19 -7.62 -14.29 -6.97
CA LEU A 19 -6.61 -14.38 -8.03
C LEU A 19 -5.34 -13.61 -7.68
N VAL A 20 -5.47 -12.49 -6.97
CA VAL A 20 -4.32 -11.74 -6.41
C VAL A 20 -3.53 -12.64 -5.46
N ALA A 21 -4.20 -13.32 -4.52
CA ALA A 21 -3.54 -14.19 -3.55
C ALA A 21 -2.81 -15.36 -4.23
N GLU A 22 -3.44 -16.01 -5.21
CA GLU A 22 -2.82 -17.11 -5.97
C GLU A 22 -1.59 -16.65 -6.76
N ARG A 23 -1.69 -15.51 -7.44
CA ARG A 23 -0.56 -14.94 -8.19
C ARG A 23 0.56 -14.47 -7.26
N LEU A 24 0.21 -13.94 -6.10
CA LEU A 24 1.16 -13.52 -5.09
C LEU A 24 1.92 -14.72 -4.51
N ASP A 25 1.23 -15.80 -4.17
CA ASP A 25 1.84 -17.05 -3.70
C ASP A 25 2.79 -17.66 -4.75
N ALA A 26 2.37 -17.68 -6.02
CA ALA A 26 3.21 -18.15 -7.12
C ALA A 26 4.46 -17.27 -7.33
N ALA A 27 4.30 -15.95 -7.22
CA ALA A 27 5.40 -14.99 -7.30
C ALA A 27 6.36 -15.12 -6.11
N GLU A 28 5.85 -15.28 -4.89
CA GLU A 28 6.66 -15.52 -3.70
C GLU A 28 7.46 -16.82 -3.79
N LYS A 29 6.84 -17.93 -4.19
CA LYS A 29 7.54 -19.21 -4.37
C LYS A 29 8.66 -19.10 -5.39
N SER A 30 8.41 -18.40 -6.50
CA SER A 30 9.41 -18.15 -7.54
C SER A 30 10.54 -17.27 -7.01
N ALA A 31 10.21 -16.20 -6.28
CA ALA A 31 11.19 -15.33 -5.64
C ALA A 31 12.01 -16.07 -4.58
N GLN A 32 11.39 -16.94 -3.77
CA GLN A 32 12.05 -17.72 -2.73
C GLN A 32 13.03 -18.73 -3.31
N GLU A 33 12.66 -19.44 -4.36
CA GLU A 33 13.56 -20.37 -5.04
C GLU A 33 14.76 -19.63 -5.66
N ARG A 34 14.53 -18.43 -6.20
CA ARG A 34 15.60 -17.56 -6.70
C ARG A 34 16.49 -17.02 -5.57
N ALA A 35 15.90 -16.52 -4.48
CA ALA A 35 16.60 -16.10 -3.28
C ALA A 35 17.46 -17.23 -2.69
N ARG A 36 16.96 -18.46 -2.70
CA ARG A 36 17.70 -19.65 -2.24
C ARG A 36 18.86 -20.01 -3.16
N ARG A 37 18.70 -19.87 -4.48
CA ARG A 37 19.80 -20.07 -5.45
C ARG A 37 20.88 -19.01 -5.33
N GLU A 38 20.49 -17.75 -5.10
CA GLU A 38 21.43 -16.65 -4.97
C GLU A 38 22.02 -16.52 -3.56
N GLY A 39 21.32 -17.01 -2.54
CA GLY A 39 21.77 -17.09 -1.14
C GLY A 39 22.05 -15.75 -0.46
N ARG A 40 21.68 -14.62 -1.09
CA ARG A 40 22.16 -13.28 -0.72
C ARG A 40 21.09 -12.18 -0.75
N HIS A 41 19.86 -12.52 -1.12
CA HIS A 41 18.76 -11.57 -1.26
C HIS A 41 17.55 -12.03 -0.45
N GLY A 42 16.88 -11.08 0.21
CA GLY A 42 15.58 -11.28 0.84
C GLY A 42 14.42 -10.89 -0.09
N ILE A 43 13.20 -11.11 0.40
CA ILE A 43 11.98 -10.85 -0.36
C ILE A 43 11.34 -9.57 0.16
N LEU A 44 11.08 -8.61 -0.72
CA LEU A 44 10.36 -7.38 -0.42
C LEU A 44 9.00 -7.40 -1.13
N VAL A 45 7.92 -7.47 -0.37
CA VAL A 45 6.56 -7.36 -0.86
C VAL A 45 6.09 -5.92 -0.66
N THR A 46 5.65 -5.26 -1.71
CA THR A 46 5.12 -3.88 -1.68
C THR A 46 3.66 -3.89 -2.09
N ARG A 47 2.76 -3.56 -1.18
CA ARG A 47 1.33 -3.42 -1.42
C ARG A 47 1.04 -1.99 -1.85
N TYR A 48 0.55 -1.78 -3.07
CA TYR A 48 0.13 -0.47 -3.58
C TYR A 48 -1.37 -0.22 -3.37
N GLY A 49 -2.16 -1.30 -3.20
CA GLY A 49 -3.59 -1.21 -3.00
C GLY A 49 -4.21 -2.59 -2.78
N PRO A 50 -5.55 -2.69 -2.73
CA PRO A 50 -6.24 -3.96 -2.47
C PRO A 50 -6.06 -5.00 -3.59
N THR A 51 -5.73 -4.55 -4.81
CA THR A 51 -5.62 -5.38 -6.02
C THR A 51 -4.23 -5.32 -6.67
N SER A 52 -3.27 -4.61 -6.05
CA SER A 52 -1.98 -4.28 -6.64
C SER A 52 -0.83 -4.49 -5.65
N PHE A 53 0.07 -5.41 -5.99
CA PHE A 53 1.17 -5.88 -5.16
C PHE A 53 2.42 -6.05 -6.01
N ALA A 54 3.60 -5.79 -5.48
CA ALA A 54 4.86 -6.11 -6.14
C ALA A 54 5.74 -6.95 -5.22
N VAL A 55 6.28 -8.04 -5.74
CA VAL A 55 7.25 -8.89 -5.04
C VAL A 55 8.61 -8.66 -5.68
N THR A 56 9.58 -8.20 -4.90
CA THR A 56 10.91 -7.84 -5.38
C THR A 56 11.96 -8.58 -4.60
N LEU A 57 12.94 -9.15 -5.29
CA LEU A 57 14.18 -9.60 -4.63
C LEU A 57 15.09 -8.40 -4.40
N SER A 58 15.33 -8.08 -3.14
CA SER A 58 16.13 -6.93 -2.74
C SER A 58 17.36 -7.37 -1.98
N THR A 59 18.50 -6.74 -2.28
CA THR A 59 19.72 -6.80 -1.46
C THR A 59 19.56 -6.06 -0.14
N ASP A 60 18.59 -5.14 -0.06
CA ASP A 60 18.30 -4.36 1.14
C ASP A 60 17.68 -5.22 2.24
N VAL A 61 17.00 -6.30 1.83
CA VAL A 61 16.43 -7.28 2.75
C VAL A 61 17.41 -8.46 2.87
N PRO A 62 17.85 -8.82 4.08
CA PRO A 62 18.73 -9.97 4.26
C PRO A 62 18.03 -11.28 3.88
N TYR A 63 18.81 -12.23 3.37
CA TYR A 63 18.30 -13.56 3.04
C TYR A 63 17.63 -14.21 4.25
N GLY A 64 16.47 -14.85 4.01
CA GLY A 64 15.64 -15.44 5.05
C GLY A 64 14.64 -14.48 5.69
N ILE A 65 14.64 -13.20 5.30
CA ILE A 65 13.64 -12.22 5.72
C ILE A 65 12.70 -11.89 4.55
N THR A 66 11.40 -11.89 4.85
CA THR A 66 10.36 -11.32 3.99
C THR A 66 9.86 -10.05 4.64
N LEU A 67 10.00 -8.92 3.95
CA LEU A 67 9.50 -7.63 4.41
C LEU A 67 8.27 -7.23 3.60
N GLU A 68 7.16 -6.93 4.27
CA GLU A 68 5.97 -6.35 3.64
C GLU A 68 5.93 -4.83 3.86
N ARG A 69 5.72 -4.07 2.78
CA ARG A 69 5.59 -2.61 2.80
C ARG A 69 4.21 -2.23 2.27
N ASP A 70 3.41 -1.59 3.10
CA ASP A 70 2.16 -0.97 2.65
C ASP A 70 2.45 0.45 2.16
N LEU A 71 2.32 0.64 0.85
CA LEU A 71 2.30 1.95 0.18
C LEU A 71 0.88 2.30 -0.27
N SER A 72 -0.13 1.58 0.21
CA SER A 72 -1.50 1.97 -0.05
C SER A 72 -1.70 3.39 0.50
N PRO A 73 -2.32 4.30 -0.27
CA PRO A 73 -2.72 5.57 0.30
C PRO A 73 -3.64 5.20 1.45
N ARG A 74 -3.20 5.50 2.68
CA ARG A 74 -4.01 5.26 3.88
C ARG A 74 -5.27 6.08 3.71
N THR A 75 -6.32 5.46 3.20
CA THR A 75 -7.66 6.03 3.26
C THR A 75 -8.07 5.87 4.71
N ASP A 76 -7.56 6.72 5.59
CA ASP A 76 -8.06 6.80 6.95
C ASP A 76 -9.44 7.47 6.91
N PRO A 77 -10.54 6.76 7.21
CA PRO A 77 -11.89 7.34 7.16
C PRO A 77 -12.16 8.30 8.34
N VAL A 78 -11.14 8.84 9.03
CA VAL A 78 -11.32 9.56 10.31
C VAL A 78 -11.24 11.09 10.23
N SER A 79 -11.01 11.70 9.06
CA SER A 79 -10.97 13.17 8.95
C SER A 79 -12.23 13.84 8.38
N ALA A 80 -13.20 13.08 7.87
CA ALA A 80 -14.40 13.63 7.22
C ALA A 80 -15.65 13.68 8.13
N LYS A 81 -15.52 14.05 9.42
CA LYS A 81 -16.69 14.35 10.25
C LYS A 81 -16.43 15.41 11.32
N THR A 82 -16.28 16.67 10.92
CA THR A 82 -16.50 17.83 11.83
C THR A 82 -17.16 19.04 11.11
N MET A 83 -17.95 18.83 10.06
CA MET A 83 -18.71 19.93 9.44
C MET A 83 -20.17 19.51 9.21
N CYS A 84 -20.89 19.28 10.30
CA CYS A 84 -22.36 19.35 10.31
C CYS A 84 -22.79 19.74 11.72
N GLY A 85 -22.92 21.04 11.98
CA GLY A 85 -23.56 21.52 13.21
C GLY A 85 -23.13 22.90 13.66
N GLN A 86 -23.53 23.95 12.92
CA GLN A 86 -23.90 25.24 13.51
C GLN A 86 -24.58 26.12 12.46
N THR A 87 -25.87 25.84 12.24
CA THR A 87 -26.79 26.90 11.83
C THR A 87 -27.42 27.40 13.11
N ASP A 88 -26.79 28.38 13.74
CA ASP A 88 -27.43 29.18 14.79
C ASP A 88 -28.20 30.29 14.06
N PRO A 89 -29.55 30.28 14.02
CA PRO A 89 -30.28 31.40 13.46
C PRO A 89 -30.19 32.55 14.46
N GLY A 90 -29.13 33.33 14.31
CA GLY A 90 -28.87 34.57 15.03
C GLY A 90 -30.10 35.47 14.99
N HIS A 91 -30.80 35.46 16.11
CA HIS A 91 -31.79 36.43 16.53
C HIS A 91 -31.13 37.82 16.53
N SER A 92 -31.37 38.63 15.49
CA SER A 92 -30.99 40.04 15.52
C SER A 92 -31.95 40.86 14.65
N LEU A 93 -33.05 41.28 15.26
CA LEU A 93 -33.82 42.43 14.75
C LEU A 93 -33.13 43.71 15.23
N PRO A 94 -32.75 44.63 14.34
CA PRO A 94 -32.33 45.96 14.77
C PRO A 94 -33.59 46.81 15.01
N ARG A 95 -33.92 47.09 16.27
CA ARG A 95 -34.79 48.24 16.59
C ARG A 95 -33.95 49.49 16.72
N TYR A 96 -33.70 50.14 15.59
CA TYR A 96 -33.28 51.53 15.55
C TYR A 96 -34.46 52.40 16.00
N GLY A 97 -34.35 52.97 17.19
CA GLY A 97 -35.18 54.11 17.57
C GLY A 97 -34.65 55.36 16.85
N VAL A 98 -35.54 56.06 16.14
CA VAL A 98 -35.32 57.46 15.77
C VAL A 98 -36.61 58.26 15.94
N ARG A 99 -36.55 59.12 16.96
CA ARG A 99 -37.11 60.48 17.06
C ARG A 99 -38.59 60.68 17.38
#